data_AF-A0A831P2G0-F1
#
_entry.id   AF-A0A831P2G0-F1
#
_cell.length_a   1.000
_cell.length_b   1.000
_cell.length_c   1.000
_cell.angle_alpha   90.00
_cell.angle_beta   90.00
_cell.angle_gamma   90.00
#
_symmetry.space_group_name_H-M   'P 1'
#
loop_
_entity.id
_entity.type
_entity.pdbx_description
1 polymer ?
#
loop_
_entity_poly.entity_id
_entity_poly.type
_entity_poly.pdbx_seq_one_letter_code
_entity_poly.pdbx_strand_id
1 'polypeptide(L)'
;MMKKIVLFTLLIGFCAVLAAPSIQAGESTAQYSAIERISTPRGNMEARVFVMPGMKRMEMQGAVQILRFDKGVMWVLMPQQHMYMEKPITAAPGGSADLKYLERKKLGKETIKGMTTIKYKTVAEDQE
;
A
#
# COMPACT_ATOMS: atom_id res chain seq x y z
N MET A 1 7.13 52.94 27.15
CA MET A 1 7.06 51.55 27.62
C MET A 1 5.96 50.70 26.98
N MET A 2 4.95 51.26 26.29
CA MET A 2 3.83 50.50 25.69
C MET A 2 4.05 49.98 24.25
N LYS A 3 5.11 50.40 23.55
CA LYS A 3 5.38 49.96 22.15
C LYS A 3 6.10 48.60 22.04
N LYS A 4 6.77 48.14 23.11
CA LYS A 4 7.51 46.86 23.12
C LYS A 4 6.63 45.65 23.49
N ILE A 5 5.48 45.90 24.14
CA ILE A 5 4.56 44.84 24.58
C ILE A 5 3.66 44.39 23.42
N VAL A 6 3.24 45.31 22.55
CA VAL A 6 2.39 44.99 21.38
C VAL A 6 3.12 44.13 20.35
N LEU A 7 4.45 44.27 20.24
CA LEU A 7 5.26 43.49 19.30
C LEU A 7 5.47 42.03 19.75
N PHE A 8 5.36 41.75 21.05
CA PHE A 8 5.52 40.39 21.59
C PHE A 8 4.25 39.55 21.47
N THR A 9 3.08 40.19 21.53
CA THR A 9 1.77 39.55 21.30
C THR A 9 1.49 39.25 19.83
N LEU A 10 2.16 39.92 18.88
CA LEU A 10 1.97 39.66 17.45
C LEU A 10 2.77 38.45 16.94
N LEU A 11 3.83 38.04 17.66
CA LEU A 11 4.71 36.94 17.25
C LEU A 11 4.21 35.55 17.67
N ILE A 12 3.28 35.49 18.63
CA ILE A 12 2.69 34.23 19.14
C ILE A 12 1.51 33.77 18.27
N GLY A 13 0.95 34.67 17.43
CA GLY A 13 -0.20 34.38 16.57
C GLY A 13 0.10 33.70 15.24
N PHE A 14 1.38 33.49 14.87
CA PHE A 14 1.75 33.02 13.52
C PHE A 14 2.33 31.60 13.46
N CYS A 15 2.36 30.85 14.56
CA CYS A 15 2.87 29.47 14.59
C CYS A 15 1.78 28.38 14.64
N ALA A 16 0.51 28.72 14.43
CA ALA A 16 -0.53 27.72 14.18
C ALA A 16 -0.55 27.31 12.69
N VAL A 17 0.62 26.96 12.14
CA VAL A 17 0.68 26.21 10.88
C VAL A 17 0.18 24.81 11.20
N LEU A 18 -1.04 24.56 10.75
CA LEU A 18 -1.76 23.30 10.77
C LEU A 18 -0.81 22.14 10.38
N ALA A 19 -0.31 21.41 11.38
CA ALA A 19 0.17 20.06 11.17
C ALA A 19 -1.05 19.21 10.80
N ALA A 20 -1.37 19.16 9.50
CA ALA A 20 -2.36 18.22 9.01
C ALA A 20 -1.90 16.81 9.44
N PRO A 21 -2.72 16.04 10.16
CA PRO A 21 -2.38 14.67 10.47
C PRO A 21 -2.18 13.95 9.14
N SER A 22 -0.95 13.52 8.88
CA SER A 22 -0.70 12.54 7.83
C SER A 22 -1.53 11.33 8.21
N ILE A 23 -2.58 11.04 7.43
CA ILE A 23 -3.29 9.77 7.53
C ILE A 23 -2.28 8.73 7.03
N GLN A 24 -1.43 8.27 7.95
CA GLN A 24 -0.72 7.02 7.77
C GLN A 24 -1.85 5.99 7.65
N ALA A 25 -2.10 5.51 6.44
CA ALA A 25 -3.00 4.39 6.26
C ALA A 25 -2.40 3.25 7.08
N GLY A 26 -3.02 2.95 8.24
CA GLY A 26 -2.60 1.84 9.07
C GLY A 26 -2.56 0.56 8.24
N GLU A 27 -1.67 -0.35 8.60
CA GLU A 27 -1.62 -1.66 7.95
C GLU A 27 -3.02 -2.28 7.93
N SER A 28 -3.46 -2.71 6.76
CA SER A 28 -4.79 -3.29 6.59
C SER A 28 -4.93 -4.52 7.49
N THR A 29 -5.88 -4.48 8.42
CA THR A 29 -6.24 -5.63 9.27
C THR A 29 -7.23 -6.57 8.60
N ALA A 30 -7.63 -6.28 7.35
CA ALA A 30 -8.61 -7.05 6.62
C ALA A 30 -8.12 -8.49 6.37
N GLN A 31 -9.02 -9.44 6.60
CA GLN A 31 -8.82 -10.85 6.27
C GLN A 31 -9.76 -11.23 5.14
N TYR A 32 -9.21 -11.74 4.05
CA TYR A 32 -10.03 -12.15 2.90
C TYR A 32 -9.31 -13.15 2.00
N SER A 33 -10.10 -13.83 1.18
CA SER A 33 -9.63 -14.55 0.00
C SER A 33 -10.26 -13.96 -1.26
N ALA A 34 -9.52 -13.88 -2.35
CA ALA A 34 -10.03 -13.39 -3.62
C ALA A 34 -9.35 -14.08 -4.80
N ILE A 35 -9.88 -13.83 -5.99
CA ILE A 35 -9.21 -14.11 -7.26
C ILE A 35 -8.64 -12.79 -7.78
N GLU A 36 -7.32 -12.72 -7.90
CA GLU A 36 -6.60 -11.61 -8.52
C GLU A 36 -6.41 -11.93 -10.00
N ARG A 37 -6.85 -11.01 -10.87
CA ARG A 37 -6.67 -11.12 -12.32
C ARG A 37 -5.84 -9.95 -12.81
N ILE A 38 -4.67 -10.27 -13.35
CA ILE A 38 -3.75 -9.31 -13.94
C ILE A 38 -3.90 -9.45 -15.46
N SER A 39 -4.34 -8.38 -16.11
CA SER A 39 -4.48 -8.32 -17.57
C SER A 39 -3.43 -7.37 -18.12
N THR A 40 -2.54 -7.89 -18.96
CA THR A 40 -1.50 -7.11 -19.64
C THR A 40 -1.58 -7.34 -21.15
N PRO A 41 -0.98 -6.48 -21.99
CA PRO A 41 -0.88 -6.76 -23.43
C PRO A 41 -0.19 -8.09 -23.75
N ARG A 42 0.65 -8.61 -22.84
CA ARG A 42 1.35 -9.90 -23.00
C ARG A 42 0.50 -11.11 -22.58
N GLY A 43 -0.69 -10.89 -22.02
CA GLY A 43 -1.59 -11.95 -21.60
C GLY A 43 -2.27 -11.68 -20.26
N ASN A 44 -3.18 -12.60 -19.92
CA ASN A 44 -3.92 -12.60 -18.67
C ASN A 44 -3.33 -13.63 -17.72
N MET A 45 -3.22 -13.26 -16.46
CA MET A 45 -2.78 -14.13 -15.37
C MET A 45 -3.83 -14.08 -14.26
N GLU A 46 -4.11 -15.24 -13.68
CA GLU A 46 -5.03 -15.38 -12.56
C GLU A 46 -4.30 -16.03 -11.38
N ALA A 47 -4.53 -15.49 -10.19
CA ALA A 47 -3.99 -16.01 -8.94
C ALA A 47 -5.08 -16.04 -7.87
N ARG A 48 -5.07 -17.09 -7.04
CA ARG A 48 -5.87 -17.09 -5.81
C ARG A 48 -5.06 -16.42 -4.71
N VAL A 49 -5.66 -15.41 -4.08
CA VAL A 49 -5.00 -14.64 -3.03
C VAL A 49 -5.68 -14.86 -1.69
N PHE A 50 -4.87 -14.95 -0.64
CA PHE A 50 -5.31 -15.00 0.76
C PHE A 50 -4.53 -13.94 1.53
N VAL A 51 -5.25 -13.08 2.24
CA VAL A 51 -4.67 -11.97 2.99
C VAL A 51 -5.11 -12.07 4.44
N MET A 52 -4.14 -11.93 5.34
CA MET A 52 -4.33 -11.79 6.78
C MET A 52 -3.34 -10.74 7.30
N PRO A 53 -3.54 -10.18 8.52
CA PRO A 53 -2.56 -9.29 9.12
C PRO A 53 -1.15 -9.90 9.10
N GLY A 54 -0.18 -9.15 8.57
CA GLY A 54 1.21 -9.58 8.47
C GLY A 54 1.52 -10.67 7.42
N MET A 55 0.54 -11.17 6.66
CA MET A 55 0.75 -12.25 5.70
C MET A 55 -0.12 -12.17 4.44
N LYS A 56 0.49 -12.44 3.29
CA LYS A 56 -0.22 -12.63 2.00
C LYS A 56 0.25 -13.93 1.35
N ARG A 57 -0.68 -14.77 0.88
CA ARG A 57 -0.39 -15.94 0.04
C ARG A 57 -1.01 -15.75 -1.33
N MET A 58 -0.25 -16.03 -2.39
CA MET A 58 -0.70 -16.02 -3.77
C MET A 58 -0.39 -17.37 -4.41
N GLU A 59 -1.43 -18.04 -4.88
CA GLU A 59 -1.34 -19.31 -5.60
C GLU A 59 -1.50 -19.02 -7.09
N MET A 60 -0.41 -19.23 -7.83
CA MET A 60 -0.31 -19.04 -9.28
C MET A 60 -0.13 -20.41 -9.94
N GLN A 61 -0.27 -20.49 -11.26
CA GLN A 61 0.01 -21.73 -11.96
C GLN A 61 1.48 -22.13 -11.79
N GLY A 62 1.72 -23.26 -11.13
CA GLY A 62 3.06 -23.83 -10.94
C GLY A 62 3.89 -23.27 -9.77
N ALA A 63 3.42 -22.21 -9.10
CA ALA A 63 4.14 -21.60 -7.99
C ALA A 63 3.21 -21.05 -6.90
N VAL A 64 3.68 -21.07 -5.66
CA VAL A 64 3.00 -20.42 -4.52
C VAL A 64 3.94 -19.39 -3.91
N GLN A 65 3.52 -18.14 -3.84
CA GLN A 65 4.25 -17.07 -3.17
C GLN A 65 3.62 -16.80 -1.80
N ILE A 66 4.44 -16.74 -0.76
CA ILE A 66 4.02 -16.42 0.61
C ILE A 66 4.86 -15.24 1.08
N LEU A 67 4.23 -14.09 1.27
CA LEU A 67 4.82 -12.91 1.90
C LEU A 67 4.49 -12.95 3.38
N ARG A 68 5.53 -12.96 4.22
CA ARG A 68 5.46 -12.85 5.68
C ARG A 68 6.04 -11.50 6.08
N PHE A 69 5.22 -10.46 6.01
CA PHE A 69 5.61 -9.10 6.41
C PHE A 69 6.07 -9.06 7.86
N ASP A 70 5.41 -9.84 8.72
CA ASP A 70 5.76 -10.03 10.13
C ASP A 70 7.15 -10.65 10.37
N LYS A 71 7.71 -11.33 9.36
CA LYS A 71 9.04 -11.93 9.39
C LYS A 71 10.03 -11.23 8.45
N GLY A 72 9.59 -10.27 7.66
CA GLY A 72 10.40 -9.64 6.62
C GLY A 72 10.89 -10.60 5.54
N VAL A 73 10.19 -11.72 5.28
CA VAL A 73 10.60 -12.73 4.28
C VAL A 73 9.50 -13.06 3.30
N MET A 74 9.92 -13.42 2.09
CA MET A 74 9.09 -14.02 1.06
C MET A 74 9.58 -15.42 0.76
N TRP A 75 8.65 -16.37 0.71
CA TRP A 75 8.88 -17.71 0.18
C TRP A 75 8.24 -17.86 -1.20
N VAL A 76 8.98 -18.44 -2.14
CA VAL A 76 8.45 -18.91 -3.42
C VAL A 76 8.60 -20.43 -3.45
N LEU A 77 7.48 -21.13 -3.45
CA LEU A 77 7.42 -22.58 -3.51
C LEU A 77 7.18 -23.00 -4.96
N MET A 78 7.95 -23.96 -5.44
CA MET A 78 7.80 -24.58 -6.75
C MET A 78 7.55 -26.09 -6.55
N PRO A 79 6.29 -26.50 -6.28
CA PRO A 79 5.99 -27.85 -5.83
C PRO A 79 6.43 -28.94 -6.80
N GLN A 80 6.29 -28.72 -8.12
CA GLN A 80 6.70 -29.67 -9.14
C GLN A 80 8.21 -29.92 -9.16
N GLN A 81 9.00 -28.96 -8.68
CA GLN A 81 10.45 -29.03 -8.60
C GLN A 81 10.92 -29.47 -7.20
N HIS A 82 10.00 -29.74 -6.27
CA HIS A 82 10.28 -30.06 -4.87
C HIS A 82 11.25 -29.07 -4.20
N MET A 83 11.15 -27.78 -4.56
CA MET A 83 12.06 -26.75 -4.07
C MET A 83 11.29 -25.52 -3.61
N TYR A 84 11.94 -24.75 -2.74
CA TYR A 84 11.50 -23.41 -2.35
C TYR A 84 12.68 -22.45 -2.34
N MET A 85 12.39 -21.16 -2.46
CA MET A 85 13.36 -20.09 -2.33
C MET A 85 12.86 -19.09 -1.29
N GLU A 86 13.72 -18.73 -0.34
CA GLU A 86 13.50 -17.66 0.61
C GLU A 86 14.25 -16.40 0.15
N LYS A 87 13.59 -15.25 0.24
CA LYS A 87 14.20 -13.94 0.00
C LYS A 87 13.78 -12.97 1.09
N PRO A 88 14.67 -12.07 1.55
CA PRO A 88 14.24 -10.93 2.36
C PRO A 88 13.29 -10.05 1.55
N ILE A 89 12.29 -9.46 2.23
CA ILE A 89 11.44 -8.42 1.63
C ILE A 89 12.24 -7.12 1.67
N THR A 90 13.03 -6.88 0.62
CA THR A 90 13.76 -5.61 0.43
C THR A 90 12.92 -4.58 -0.34
N ALA A 91 11.88 -5.06 -1.02
CA ALA A 91 10.80 -4.32 -1.68
C ALA A 91 9.62 -5.31 -1.80
N ALA A 92 8.39 -4.87 -1.53
CA ALA A 92 7.20 -5.71 -1.61
C ALA A 92 6.95 -6.12 -3.09
N PRO A 93 7.03 -7.41 -3.44
CA PRO A 93 6.78 -7.83 -4.82
C PRO A 93 5.34 -7.53 -5.24
N GLY A 94 5.20 -6.65 -6.24
CA GLY A 94 4.02 -6.57 -7.09
C GLY A 94 2.75 -5.97 -6.46
N GLY A 95 2.87 -5.15 -5.42
CA GLY A 95 1.75 -4.35 -4.90
C GLY A 95 2.03 -2.87 -5.03
N SER A 96 0.99 -2.06 -5.19
CA SER A 96 1.05 -0.58 -5.08
C SER A 96 1.54 -0.05 -3.72
N ALA A 97 2.11 -0.91 -2.87
CA ALA A 97 2.65 -0.61 -1.56
C ALA A 97 4.01 0.12 -1.65
N ASP A 98 4.79 -0.13 -2.71
CA ASP A 98 6.13 0.47 -2.89
C ASP A 98 6.16 1.69 -3.81
N LEU A 99 5.00 2.06 -4.37
CA LEU A 99 4.90 3.27 -5.16
C LEU A 99 5.05 4.48 -4.23
N LYS A 100 6.16 5.20 -4.37
CA LYS A 100 6.33 6.51 -3.74
C LYS A 100 5.36 7.48 -4.40
N TYR A 101 4.20 7.63 -3.79
CA TYR A 101 3.15 8.52 -4.27
C TYR A 101 3.63 9.98 -4.17
N LEU A 102 3.79 10.62 -5.32
CA LEU A 102 4.08 12.05 -5.44
C LEU A 102 2.81 12.88 -5.23
N GLU A 103 1.68 12.38 -5.74
CA GLU A 103 0.37 13.02 -5.61
C GLU A 103 -0.73 11.97 -5.41
N ARG A 104 -1.72 12.28 -4.56
CA ARG A 104 -2.96 11.52 -4.44
C ARG A 104 -4.16 12.45 -4.38
N LYS A 105 -4.94 12.50 -5.45
CA LYS A 105 -6.16 13.32 -5.57
C LYS A 105 -7.41 12.46 -5.41
N LYS A 106 -8.28 12.79 -4.44
CA LYS A 106 -9.60 12.16 -4.30
C LYS A 106 -10.49 12.57 -5.47
N LEU A 107 -11.06 11.58 -6.17
CA LEU A 107 -11.95 11.81 -7.32
C LEU A 107 -13.43 11.73 -6.95
N GLY A 108 -13.79 11.00 -5.89
CA GLY A 108 -15.18 10.86 -5.46
C GLY A 108 -15.47 9.50 -4.84
N LYS A 109 -16.77 9.17 -4.72
CA LYS A 109 -17.24 7.85 -4.33
C LYS A 109 -17.66 7.05 -5.56
N GLU A 110 -17.38 5.75 -5.56
CA GLU A 110 -17.79 4.82 -6.62
C GLU A 110 -18.27 3.51 -5.98
N THR A 111 -19.34 2.92 -6.50
CA THR A 111 -19.85 1.64 -5.99
C THR A 111 -19.26 0.49 -6.79
N ILE A 112 -18.52 -0.40 -6.12
CA ILE A 112 -17.92 -1.59 -6.73
C ILE A 112 -18.51 -2.82 -6.05
N LYS A 113 -19.20 -3.67 -6.83
CA LYS A 113 -19.88 -4.89 -6.34
C LYS A 113 -20.76 -4.61 -5.09
N GLY A 114 -21.51 -3.51 -5.10
CA GLY A 114 -22.39 -3.12 -4.00
C GLY A 114 -21.70 -2.41 -2.81
N MET A 115 -20.36 -2.34 -2.79
CA MET A 115 -19.62 -1.63 -1.75
C MET A 115 -19.32 -0.19 -2.19
N THR A 116 -19.66 0.79 -1.35
CA THR A 116 -19.25 2.18 -1.59
C THR A 116 -17.76 2.34 -1.30
N THR A 117 -17.01 2.74 -2.33
CA THR A 117 -15.56 2.94 -2.28
C THR A 117 -15.22 4.41 -2.52
N ILE A 118 -13.99 4.82 -2.17
CA ILE A 118 -13.45 6.13 -2.53
C ILE A 118 -12.44 5.95 -3.65
N LYS A 119 -12.65 6.65 -4.76
CA LYS A 119 -11.76 6.64 -5.92
C LYS A 119 -10.68 7.70 -5.76
N TYR A 120 -9.44 7.32 -6.05
CA TYR A 120 -8.28 8.21 -6.04
C TYR A 120 -7.55 8.17 -7.39
N LYS A 121 -7.02 9.31 -7.84
CA LYS A 121 -5.98 9.40 -8.85
C LYS A 121 -4.64 9.53 -8.13
N THR A 122 -3.68 8.69 -8.47
CA THR A 122 -2.35 8.72 -7.89
C THR A 122 -1.30 8.97 -8.97
N VAL A 123 -0.33 9.82 -8.67
CA VAL A 123 0.92 9.96 -9.42
C VAL A 123 2.01 9.40 -8.52
N ALA A 124 2.80 8.48 -9.04
CA ALA A 124 3.91 7.87 -8.31
C ALA A 124 5.20 8.05 -9.11
N GLU A 125 6.32 8.09 -8.40
CA GLU A 125 7.65 8.02 -9.00
C GLU A 125 7.81 6.64 -9.64
N ASP A 126 8.21 6.62 -10.92
CA ASP A 126 8.56 5.37 -11.59
C ASP A 126 9.89 4.90 -11.04
N GLN A 127 9.96 3.64 -10.62
CA GLN A 127 11.21 3.01 -10.20
C GLN A 127 11.74 2.23 -11.40
N GLU A 128 12.40 2.94 -12.33
CA GLU A 128 13.36 2.31 -13.25
C GLU A 128 14.70 2.03 -12.55
#